data_AF-A0A9D7E1V6-F1
#
_entry.id   AF-A0A9D7E1V6-F1
#
_cell.length_a   1.000
_cell.length_b   1.000
_cell.length_c   1.000
_cell.angle_alpha   90.00
_cell.angle_beta   90.00
_cell.angle_gamma   90.00
#
_symmetry.space_group_name_H-M   'P 1'
#
loop_
_entity.id
_entity.type
_entity.pdbx_description
1 polymer ?
#
loop_
_entity_poly.entity_id
_entity_poly.type
_entity_poly.pdbx_seq_one_letter_code
_entity_poly.pdbx_strand_id
1 'polypeptide(L)'
;MLARNPRLLWWIPTATYAVSYVYLAVFHQRWWLWDTVVHEGGTLTLWETTLYASHFLGHIPSLVIIAVLLAGWFRVLAGAPLATGVNRRWLSAAFVFVGICFAGSVWHFGWNETIDYLFWRKQSVVRNETGGSFLLHLPSTLSLVILIPLYVAVLLRVCGRAVQWRSRPLLVVLGALMTSVVFAGLVSGSFSDIRHALTDPRYLAHSVRELATFPLTFFPLPIALWIAGQERRTGWSPSARVPLILLALLAVPLLAYQVWLPLTVGVGELAQQPGFSSGPLPIPYLLAAHYFEHLLDTIFYIIICNAILSGRGMKR
;
A
#
# COMPACT_ATOMS: atom_id res chain seq x y z
N MET A 1 -8.74 2.37 -28.49
CA MET A 1 -9.66 3.51 -28.20
C MET A 1 -10.17 3.55 -26.74
N LEU A 2 -10.01 2.48 -25.93
CA LEU A 2 -10.52 2.39 -24.56
C LEU A 2 -9.73 3.18 -23.48
N ALA A 3 -8.45 3.51 -23.70
CA ALA A 3 -7.56 4.07 -22.67
C ALA A 3 -7.89 5.49 -22.12
N ARG A 4 -8.94 6.18 -22.56
CA ARG A 4 -9.13 7.63 -22.30
C ARG A 4 -10.14 7.99 -21.22
N ASN A 5 -10.73 7.00 -20.53
CA ASN A 5 -11.71 7.22 -19.47
C ASN A 5 -11.11 6.86 -18.11
N PRO A 6 -10.84 7.84 -17.21
CA PRO A 6 -10.27 7.55 -15.89
C PRO A 6 -11.16 6.64 -15.04
N ARG A 7 -12.46 6.53 -15.35
CA ARG A 7 -13.38 5.58 -14.70
C ARG A 7 -12.96 4.12 -14.88
N LEU A 8 -12.16 3.78 -15.89
CA LEU A 8 -11.62 2.43 -16.03
C LEU A 8 -10.72 2.02 -14.88
N LEU A 9 -10.06 2.98 -14.22
CA LEU A 9 -9.23 2.71 -13.04
C LEU A 9 -10.05 2.23 -11.84
N TRP A 10 -11.36 2.48 -11.83
CA TRP A 10 -12.26 2.01 -10.75
C TRP A 10 -12.45 0.51 -10.81
N TRP A 11 -12.34 -0.09 -12.00
CA TRP A 11 -12.50 -1.53 -12.18
C TRP A 11 -11.26 -2.32 -11.78
N ILE A 12 -10.08 -1.69 -11.65
CA ILE A 12 -8.84 -2.42 -11.32
C ILE A 12 -8.93 -3.06 -9.93
N PRO A 13 -9.27 -2.33 -8.83
CA PRO A 13 -9.42 -2.97 -7.53
C PRO A 13 -10.54 -4.02 -7.53
N THR A 14 -11.71 -3.71 -8.09
CA THR A 14 -12.85 -4.63 -8.14
C THR A 14 -12.53 -5.94 -8.86
N ALA A 15 -11.89 -5.86 -10.04
CA ALA A 15 -11.47 -7.02 -10.79
C ALA A 15 -10.40 -7.81 -10.04
N THR A 16 -9.48 -7.12 -9.35
CA THR A 16 -8.44 -7.76 -8.53
C THR A 16 -9.06 -8.60 -7.41
N TYR A 17 -9.96 -8.02 -6.61
CA TYR A 17 -10.68 -8.75 -5.56
C TYR A 17 -11.50 -9.92 -6.11
N ALA A 18 -12.20 -9.73 -7.23
CA ALA A 18 -12.99 -10.79 -7.85
C ALA A 18 -12.13 -11.97 -8.32
N VAL A 19 -11.03 -11.68 -9.03
CA VAL A 19 -10.09 -12.71 -9.52
C VAL A 19 -9.42 -13.42 -8.34
N SER A 20 -9.02 -12.68 -7.29
CA SER A 20 -8.44 -13.27 -6.08
C SER A 20 -9.43 -14.16 -5.34
N TYR A 21 -10.71 -13.77 -5.24
CA TYR A 21 -11.75 -14.62 -4.66
C TYR A 21 -11.91 -15.92 -5.44
N VAL A 22 -12.07 -15.83 -6.77
CA VAL A 22 -12.23 -16.99 -7.65
C VAL A 22 -11.03 -17.92 -7.55
N TYR A 23 -9.81 -17.37 -7.54
CA TYR A 23 -8.58 -18.15 -7.37
C TYR A 23 -8.59 -18.91 -6.04
N LEU A 24 -8.89 -18.24 -4.91
CA LEU A 24 -8.97 -18.89 -3.60
C LEU A 24 -10.08 -19.94 -3.57
N ALA A 25 -11.21 -19.69 -4.24
CA ALA A 25 -12.36 -20.59 -4.25
C ALA A 25 -12.02 -21.90 -4.97
N VAL A 26 -11.31 -21.79 -6.10
CA VAL A 26 -10.76 -22.94 -6.83
C VAL A 26 -9.72 -23.67 -5.98
N PHE A 27 -8.80 -22.94 -5.33
CA PHE A 27 -7.76 -23.54 -4.50
C PHE A 27 -8.32 -24.37 -3.34
N HIS A 28 -9.32 -23.84 -2.64
CA HIS A 28 -9.99 -24.51 -1.51
C HIS A 28 -11.12 -25.47 -1.94
N GLN A 29 -11.40 -25.58 -3.24
CA GLN A 29 -12.51 -26.35 -3.82
C GLN A 29 -13.87 -26.00 -3.19
N ARG A 30 -14.09 -24.71 -2.88
CA ARG A 30 -15.28 -24.20 -2.19
C ARG A 30 -15.72 -22.88 -2.80
N TRP A 31 -17.01 -22.76 -3.10
CA TRP A 31 -17.60 -21.53 -3.62
C TRP A 31 -17.85 -20.47 -2.54
N TRP A 32 -18.07 -20.90 -1.29
CA TRP A 32 -18.35 -20.04 -0.15
C TRP A 32 -17.18 -20.07 0.83
N LEU A 33 -16.31 -19.07 0.73
CA LEU A 33 -15.05 -19.03 1.49
C LEU A 33 -15.10 -18.25 2.81
N TRP A 34 -16.20 -17.59 3.14
CA TRP A 34 -16.24 -16.62 4.25
C TRP A 34 -15.80 -17.22 5.58
N ASP A 35 -16.17 -18.46 5.87
CA ASP A 35 -15.78 -19.21 7.08
C ASP A 35 -14.56 -20.14 6.86
N THR A 36 -13.92 -20.07 5.69
CA THR A 36 -12.73 -20.86 5.37
C THR A 36 -11.48 -20.11 5.80
N VAL A 37 -10.59 -20.79 6.51
CA VAL A 37 -9.27 -20.24 6.87
C VAL A 37 -8.45 -20.00 5.61
N VAL A 38 -8.12 -18.74 5.34
CA VAL A 38 -7.34 -18.36 4.14
C VAL A 38 -6.05 -17.63 4.46
N HIS A 39 -5.96 -17.00 5.63
CA HIS A 39 -4.79 -16.22 6.03
C HIS A 39 -3.53 -17.09 6.11
N GLU A 40 -2.38 -16.54 5.72
CA GLU A 40 -1.13 -17.29 5.68
C GLU A 40 -0.70 -17.82 7.06
N GLY A 41 -1.11 -17.12 8.13
CA GLY A 41 -0.89 -17.56 9.51
C GLY A 41 -1.77 -18.74 9.97
N GLY A 42 -2.69 -19.22 9.13
CA GLY A 42 -3.46 -20.44 9.40
C GLY A 42 -4.56 -20.33 10.46
N THR A 43 -4.87 -19.12 10.93
CA THR A 43 -5.83 -18.90 12.02
C THR A 43 -7.07 -18.13 11.62
N LEU A 44 -6.98 -17.24 10.63
CA LEU A 44 -8.06 -16.33 10.26
C LEU A 44 -8.84 -16.83 9.03
N THR A 45 -10.16 -16.82 9.15
CA THR A 45 -11.10 -17.02 8.05
C THR A 45 -11.02 -15.91 7.00
N LEU A 46 -11.63 -16.08 5.83
CA LEU A 46 -11.71 -15.00 4.84
C LEU A 46 -12.44 -13.78 5.39
N TRP A 47 -13.50 -13.97 6.18
CA TRP A 47 -14.20 -12.87 6.85
C TRP A 47 -13.26 -12.08 7.75
N GLU A 48 -12.53 -12.77 8.62
CA GLU A 48 -11.60 -12.15 9.57
C GLU A 48 -10.39 -11.53 8.89
N THR A 49 -9.90 -12.15 7.81
CA THR A 49 -8.83 -11.60 6.97
C THR A 49 -9.29 -10.30 6.29
N THR A 50 -10.52 -10.29 5.75
CA THR A 50 -11.09 -9.13 5.06
C THR A 50 -11.35 -7.96 6.02
N LEU A 51 -11.74 -8.28 7.26
CA LEU A 51 -12.03 -7.30 8.32
C LEU A 51 -10.94 -7.31 9.40
N TYR A 52 -9.67 -7.47 9.01
CA TYR A 52 -8.58 -7.59 9.96
C TYR A 52 -8.22 -6.23 10.60
N ALA A 53 -9.11 -5.76 11.48
CA ALA A 53 -9.10 -4.39 11.96
C ALA A 53 -7.90 -4.06 12.86
N SER A 54 -7.44 -5.01 13.69
CA SER A 54 -6.25 -4.78 14.53
C SER A 54 -5.00 -4.56 13.67
N HIS A 55 -4.83 -5.38 12.64
CA HIS A 55 -3.75 -5.26 11.66
C HIS A 55 -3.76 -3.90 10.96
N PHE A 56 -4.93 -3.48 10.42
CA PHE A 56 -5.12 -2.15 9.83
C PHE A 56 -4.66 -1.00 10.76
N LEU A 57 -4.97 -1.06 12.06
CA LEU A 57 -4.59 0.01 13.00
C LEU A 57 -3.07 0.16 13.11
N GLY A 58 -2.33 -0.95 13.07
CA GLY A 58 -0.87 -0.94 13.03
C GLY A 58 -0.30 -0.34 11.74
N HIS A 59 -1.09 -0.26 10.67
CA HIS A 59 -0.63 0.21 9.36
C HIS A 59 -0.86 1.70 9.13
N ILE A 60 -1.68 2.35 9.96
CA ILE A 60 -2.08 3.75 9.78
C ILE A 60 -0.88 4.69 9.48
N PRO A 61 0.27 4.65 10.20
CA PRO A 61 1.38 5.53 9.88
C PRO A 61 1.95 5.29 8.48
N SER A 62 2.18 4.03 8.10
CA SER A 62 2.67 3.64 6.78
C SER A 62 1.69 4.10 5.69
N LEU A 63 0.39 3.89 5.89
CA LEU A 63 -0.65 4.33 4.94
C LEU A 63 -0.67 5.85 4.77
N VAL A 64 -0.52 6.61 5.85
CA VAL A 64 -0.44 8.09 5.79
C VAL A 64 0.80 8.53 5.02
N ILE A 65 1.96 7.92 5.29
CA ILE A 65 3.22 8.22 4.57
C ILE A 65 3.06 7.92 3.08
N ILE A 66 2.57 6.73 2.72
CA ILE A 66 2.36 6.32 1.33
C ILE A 66 1.33 7.25 0.64
N ALA A 67 0.30 7.71 1.37
CA ALA A 67 -0.68 8.65 0.83
C ALA A 67 -0.08 10.02 0.54
N VAL A 68 0.80 10.52 1.42
CA VAL A 68 1.57 11.75 1.20
C VAL A 68 2.54 11.59 0.03
N LEU A 69 3.22 10.44 -0.08
CA LEU A 69 4.10 10.13 -1.22
C LEU A 69 3.32 10.14 -2.54
N LEU A 70 2.17 9.46 -2.60
CA LEU A 70 1.33 9.43 -3.80
C LEU A 70 0.81 10.84 -4.16
N ALA A 71 0.28 11.57 -3.19
CA ALA A 71 -0.20 12.94 -3.43
C ALA A 71 0.94 13.88 -3.86
N GLY A 72 2.12 13.75 -3.25
CA GLY A 72 3.33 14.50 -3.58
C GLY A 72 3.77 14.24 -5.01
N TRP A 73 3.98 12.97 -5.38
CA TRP A 73 4.37 12.58 -6.73
C TRP A 73 3.32 12.94 -7.78
N PHE A 74 2.04 12.79 -7.46
CA PHE A 74 0.96 13.25 -8.33
C PHE A 74 1.06 14.75 -8.60
N ARG A 75 1.37 15.59 -7.60
CA ARG A 75 1.58 17.03 -7.79
C ARG A 75 2.84 17.34 -8.61
N VAL A 76 3.94 16.62 -8.38
CA VAL A 76 5.16 16.74 -9.19
C VAL A 76 4.86 16.49 -10.67
N LEU A 77 4.11 15.42 -10.96
CA LEU A 77 3.96 14.89 -12.30
C LEU A 77 2.74 15.42 -13.07
N ALA A 78 1.62 15.65 -12.40
CA ALA A 78 0.41 16.20 -13.02
C ALA A 78 0.41 17.73 -13.08
N GLY A 79 1.43 18.39 -12.50
CA GLY A 79 1.51 19.85 -12.44
C GLY A 79 0.44 20.49 -11.54
N ALA A 80 -0.18 19.73 -10.65
CA ALA A 80 -1.17 20.23 -9.72
C ALA A 80 -0.52 21.21 -8.70
N PRO A 81 -1.21 22.29 -8.31
CA PRO A 81 -0.69 23.21 -7.30
C PRO A 81 -0.53 22.51 -5.95
N LEU A 82 0.37 23.03 -5.11
CA LEU A 82 0.42 22.65 -3.71
C LEU A 82 -0.89 23.13 -3.04
N ALA A 83 -1.67 22.20 -2.48
CA ALA A 83 -2.81 22.58 -1.67
C ALA A 83 -2.32 23.24 -0.38
N THR A 84 -2.99 24.30 0.06
CA THR A 84 -2.65 25.06 1.28
C THR A 84 -3.37 24.54 2.52
N GLY A 85 -4.02 23.38 2.45
CA GLY A 85 -4.72 22.78 3.58
C GLY A 85 -5.25 21.38 3.30
N VAL A 86 -5.94 20.81 4.28
CA VAL A 86 -6.56 19.48 4.23
C VAL A 86 -8.07 19.61 4.06
N ASN A 87 -8.70 18.70 3.30
CA ASN A 87 -10.15 18.64 3.22
C ASN A 87 -10.73 18.06 4.52
N ARG A 88 -11.29 18.94 5.36
CA ARG A 88 -11.83 18.58 6.68
C ARG A 88 -12.91 17.49 6.62
N ARG A 89 -13.73 17.43 5.56
CA ARG A 89 -14.78 16.40 5.46
C ARG A 89 -14.18 15.00 5.30
N TRP A 90 -13.20 14.86 4.41
CA TRP A 90 -12.49 13.59 4.22
C TRP A 90 -11.64 13.23 5.45
N LEU A 91 -11.04 14.21 6.11
CA LEU A 91 -10.33 13.98 7.36
C LEU A 91 -11.26 13.48 8.47
N SER A 92 -12.44 14.09 8.64
CA SER A 92 -13.46 13.60 9.58
C SER A 92 -13.92 12.19 9.23
N ALA A 93 -14.13 11.88 7.95
CA ALA A 93 -14.46 10.53 7.52
C ALA A 93 -13.35 9.52 7.86
N ALA A 94 -12.08 9.91 7.74
CA ALA A 94 -10.94 9.08 8.14
C ALA A 94 -10.98 8.78 9.64
N PHE A 95 -11.21 9.79 10.48
CA PHE A 95 -11.32 9.60 11.93
C PHE A 95 -12.51 8.71 12.32
N VAL A 96 -13.66 8.90 11.70
CA VAL A 96 -14.83 8.04 11.93
C VAL A 96 -14.54 6.61 11.52
N PHE A 97 -13.92 6.40 10.36
CA PHE A 97 -13.52 5.07 9.89
C PHE A 97 -12.55 4.39 10.86
N VAL A 98 -11.50 5.09 11.29
CA VAL A 98 -10.55 4.59 12.30
C VAL A 98 -11.26 4.25 13.61
N GLY A 99 -12.20 5.08 14.07
CA GLY A 99 -12.99 4.81 15.28
C GLY A 99 -13.84 3.54 15.17
N ILE A 100 -14.47 3.32 14.01
CA ILE A 100 -15.24 2.10 13.74
C ILE A 100 -14.32 0.87 13.72
N CYS A 101 -13.19 0.93 13.02
CA CYS A 101 -12.22 -0.17 12.99
C CYS A 101 -11.63 -0.44 14.37
N PHE A 102 -11.36 0.59 15.17
CA PHE A 102 -10.89 0.43 16.55
C PHE A 102 -11.92 -0.29 17.41
N ALA A 103 -13.18 0.15 17.38
CA ALA A 103 -14.26 -0.50 18.13
C ALA A 103 -14.47 -1.96 17.68
N GLY A 104 -14.50 -2.20 16.37
CA GLY A 104 -14.60 -3.55 15.81
C GLY A 104 -13.40 -4.44 16.17
N SER A 105 -12.20 -3.87 16.21
CA SER A 105 -10.98 -4.56 16.62
C SER A 105 -11.05 -5.01 18.09
N VAL A 106 -11.42 -4.10 19.00
CA VAL A 106 -11.56 -4.44 20.42
C VAL A 106 -12.65 -5.49 20.63
N TRP A 107 -13.77 -5.37 19.91
CA TRP A 107 -14.89 -6.30 20.04
C TRP A 107 -14.57 -7.72 19.53
N HIS A 108 -13.92 -7.85 18.37
CA HIS A 108 -13.65 -9.15 17.75
C HIS A 108 -12.31 -9.77 18.19
N PHE A 109 -11.23 -8.99 18.19
CA PHE A 109 -9.87 -9.47 18.46
C PHE A 109 -9.41 -9.22 19.91
N GLY A 110 -10.16 -8.42 20.67
CA GLY A 110 -9.84 -8.08 22.05
C GLY A 110 -8.94 -6.86 22.20
N TRP A 111 -8.90 -6.34 23.43
CA TRP A 111 -8.15 -5.14 23.79
C TRP A 111 -6.64 -5.29 23.57
N ASN A 112 -6.04 -6.39 24.05
CA ASN A 112 -4.59 -6.58 24.02
C ASN A 112 -4.07 -6.63 22.57
N GLU A 113 -4.71 -7.42 21.70
CA GLU A 113 -4.36 -7.50 20.28
C GLU A 113 -4.41 -6.11 19.61
N THR A 114 -5.49 -5.36 19.89
CA THR A 114 -5.72 -4.04 19.31
C THR A 114 -4.62 -3.06 19.72
N ILE A 115 -4.28 -3.03 21.01
CA ILE A 115 -3.26 -2.14 21.55
C ILE A 115 -1.87 -2.54 21.08
N ASP A 116 -1.57 -3.83 21.00
CA ASP A 116 -0.25 -4.29 20.56
C ASP A 116 0.03 -3.96 19.09
N TYR A 117 -0.98 -3.99 18.22
CA TYR A 117 -0.84 -3.46 16.86
C TYR A 117 -0.76 -1.93 16.83
N LEU A 118 -1.61 -1.23 17.58
CA LEU A 118 -1.63 0.24 17.60
C LEU A 118 -0.29 0.84 18.06
N PHE A 119 0.42 0.14 18.95
CA PHE A 119 1.74 0.54 19.45
C PHE A 119 2.90 -0.24 18.81
N TRP A 120 2.65 -0.93 17.69
CA TRP A 120 3.69 -1.63 16.90
C TRP A 120 4.55 -2.60 17.71
N ARG A 121 3.93 -3.30 18.66
CA ARG A 121 4.54 -4.42 19.40
C ARG A 121 4.36 -5.75 18.68
N LYS A 122 3.35 -5.81 17.82
CA LYS A 122 2.97 -6.97 17.03
C LYS A 122 3.24 -6.73 15.55
N GLN A 123 3.78 -7.75 14.88
CA GLN A 123 4.11 -7.74 13.46
C GLN A 123 3.16 -8.62 12.64
N SER A 124 2.65 -9.71 13.24
CA SER A 124 1.70 -10.63 12.62
C SER A 124 0.88 -11.34 13.70
N VAL A 125 -0.17 -12.06 13.33
CA VAL A 125 -1.03 -12.89 14.22
C VAL A 125 -0.28 -13.68 15.30
N VAL A 126 0.96 -14.12 15.03
CA VAL A 126 1.73 -15.00 15.93
C VAL A 126 3.10 -14.43 16.35
N ARG A 127 3.50 -13.24 15.88
CA ARG A 127 4.83 -12.69 16.17
C ARG A 127 4.79 -11.28 16.74
N ASN A 128 5.44 -11.14 17.89
CA ASN A 128 5.78 -9.87 18.50
C ASN A 128 7.25 -9.58 18.17
N GLU A 129 7.49 -8.46 17.49
CA GLU A 129 8.83 -8.01 17.10
C GLU A 129 8.91 -6.50 17.35
N THR A 130 10.06 -6.02 17.81
CA THR A 130 10.32 -4.60 18.02
C THR A 130 10.10 -3.84 16.71
N GLY A 131 9.37 -2.73 16.74
CA GLY A 131 9.01 -1.99 15.52
C GLY A 131 7.76 -2.52 14.80
N GLY A 132 7.30 -3.73 15.16
CA GLY A 132 6.02 -4.31 14.76
C GLY A 132 5.71 -4.25 13.28
N SER A 133 4.44 -4.07 12.95
CA SER A 133 3.98 -3.91 11.56
C SER A 133 4.67 -2.74 10.86
N PHE A 134 5.01 -1.64 11.55
CA PHE A 134 5.63 -0.50 10.88
C PHE A 134 6.96 -0.85 10.22
N LEU A 135 7.87 -1.55 10.92
CA LEU A 135 9.12 -2.00 10.32
C LEU A 135 8.90 -3.04 9.22
N LEU A 136 7.86 -3.89 9.34
CA LEU A 136 7.50 -4.86 8.30
C LEU A 136 7.24 -4.18 6.96
N HIS A 137 6.56 -3.03 6.96
CA HIS A 137 6.23 -2.24 5.77
C HIS A 137 7.31 -1.25 5.35
N LEU A 138 8.39 -1.12 6.12
CA LEU A 138 9.42 -0.12 5.83
C LEU A 138 10.08 -0.34 4.46
N PRO A 139 10.51 -1.57 4.07
CA PRO A 139 11.17 -1.76 2.79
C PRO A 139 10.27 -1.40 1.59
N SER A 140 8.97 -1.72 1.65
CA SER A 140 8.03 -1.37 0.58
C SER A 140 7.79 0.14 0.55
N THR A 141 7.60 0.77 1.72
CA THR A 141 7.40 2.21 1.84
C THR A 141 8.57 3.00 1.25
N LEU A 142 9.81 2.60 1.52
CA LEU A 142 11.00 3.22 0.93
C LEU A 142 11.07 3.00 -0.59
N SER A 143 10.70 1.82 -1.05
CA SER A 143 10.69 1.47 -2.48
C SER A 143 9.62 2.23 -3.26
N LEU A 144 8.47 2.48 -2.65
CA LEU A 144 7.38 3.24 -3.21
C LEU A 144 7.76 4.71 -3.48
N VAL A 145 8.76 5.28 -2.79
CA VAL A 145 9.32 6.60 -3.13
C VAL A 145 9.80 6.64 -4.58
N ILE A 146 10.36 5.55 -5.09
CA ILE A 146 10.89 5.44 -6.45
C ILE A 146 9.83 4.91 -7.42
N LEU A 147 8.97 3.99 -6.99
CA LEU A 147 8.02 3.30 -7.87
C LEU A 147 6.73 4.10 -8.14
N ILE A 148 6.21 4.83 -7.15
CA ILE A 148 5.01 5.68 -7.32
C ILE A 148 5.13 6.66 -8.49
N PRO A 149 6.23 7.43 -8.69
CA PRO A 149 6.31 8.37 -9.80
C PRO A 149 6.26 7.68 -11.17
N LEU A 150 6.86 6.49 -11.29
CA LEU A 150 6.79 5.70 -12.52
C LEU A 150 5.35 5.26 -12.80
N TYR A 151 4.68 4.73 -11.78
CA TYR A 151 3.28 4.31 -11.85
C TYR A 151 2.34 5.48 -12.22
N VAL A 152 2.47 6.61 -11.52
CA VAL A 152 1.69 7.83 -11.78
C VAL A 152 1.94 8.35 -13.19
N ALA A 153 3.20 8.39 -13.65
CA ALA A 153 3.51 8.81 -15.02
C ALA A 153 2.82 7.91 -16.06
N VAL A 154 2.85 6.59 -15.87
CA VAL A 154 2.14 5.65 -16.75
C VAL A 154 0.64 5.92 -16.74
N LEU A 155 -0.01 6.04 -15.58
CA LEU A 155 -1.46 6.27 -15.51
C LEU A 155 -1.87 7.62 -16.10
N LEU A 156 -1.08 8.68 -15.87
CA LEU A 156 -1.29 9.97 -16.52
C LEU A 156 -1.24 9.81 -18.05
N ARG A 157 -0.25 9.09 -18.58
CA ARG A 157 -0.14 8.85 -20.03
C ARG A 157 -1.28 8.03 -20.60
N VAL A 158 -1.63 6.92 -19.95
CA VAL A 158 -2.76 6.06 -20.34
C VAL A 158 -4.03 6.92 -20.42
N CYS A 159 -4.30 7.73 -19.39
CA CYS A 159 -5.47 8.61 -19.32
C CYS A 159 -5.40 9.87 -20.22
N GLY A 160 -4.38 10.01 -21.06
CA GLY A 160 -4.23 11.15 -21.98
C GLY A 160 -3.90 12.47 -21.27
N ARG A 161 -3.19 12.41 -20.15
CA ARG A 161 -2.63 13.56 -19.41
C ARG A 161 -1.16 13.77 -19.75
N ALA A 162 -0.70 14.98 -19.48
CA ALA A 162 0.66 15.41 -19.70
C ALA A 162 1.47 15.07 -18.46
N VAL A 163 2.69 14.58 -18.66
CA VAL A 163 3.62 14.34 -17.56
C VAL A 163 4.59 15.50 -17.51
N GLN A 164 4.65 16.16 -16.37
CA GLN A 164 5.52 17.30 -16.09
C GLN A 164 6.48 16.95 -14.96
N TRP A 165 7.45 17.83 -14.68
CA TRP A 165 8.27 17.73 -13.49
C TRP A 165 8.30 19.08 -12.79
N ARG A 166 7.77 19.13 -11.57
CA ARG A 166 7.83 20.31 -10.70
C ARG A 166 8.67 19.98 -9.47
N SER A 167 9.69 20.79 -9.22
CA SER A 167 10.61 20.59 -8.09
C SER A 167 9.99 20.96 -6.73
N ARG A 168 9.09 21.95 -6.66
CA ARG A 168 8.53 22.40 -5.36
C ARG A 168 7.82 21.30 -4.57
N PRO A 169 6.93 20.47 -5.16
CA PRO A 169 6.30 19.37 -4.42
C PRO A 169 7.26 18.23 -4.04
N LEU A 170 8.50 18.22 -4.54
CA LEU A 170 9.51 17.24 -4.14
C LEU A 170 9.86 17.37 -2.65
N LEU A 171 9.76 18.57 -2.07
CA LEU A 171 9.97 18.76 -0.62
C LEU A 171 8.95 17.96 0.22
N VAL A 172 7.73 17.76 -0.29
CA VAL A 172 6.71 16.94 0.39
C VAL A 172 7.10 15.46 0.32
N VAL A 173 7.61 15.01 -0.82
CA VAL A 173 8.10 13.63 -1.00
C VAL A 173 9.30 13.36 -0.09
N LEU A 174 10.28 14.26 -0.08
CA LEU A 174 11.45 14.16 0.80
C LEU A 174 11.06 14.23 2.27
N GLY A 175 10.12 15.09 2.64
CA GLY A 175 9.56 15.15 3.98
C GLY A 175 8.95 13.83 4.41
N ALA A 176 8.10 13.21 3.56
CA ALA A 176 7.50 11.91 3.86
C ALA A 176 8.53 10.79 4.00
N LEU A 177 9.55 10.76 3.15
CA LEU A 177 10.67 9.82 3.27
C LEU A 177 11.41 10.01 4.60
N MET A 178 11.78 11.25 4.95
CA MET A 178 12.45 11.55 6.21
C MET A 178 11.59 11.18 7.42
N THR A 179 10.29 11.48 7.39
CA THR A 179 9.35 11.06 8.42
C THR A 179 9.32 9.54 8.57
N SER A 180 9.32 8.78 7.47
CA SER A 180 9.35 7.31 7.52
C SER A 180 10.60 6.78 8.23
N VAL A 181 11.78 7.32 7.90
CA VAL A 181 13.05 6.87 8.49
C VAL A 181 13.17 7.27 9.95
N VAL A 182 12.79 8.51 10.29
CA VAL A 182 12.81 8.99 11.68
C VAL A 182 11.82 8.21 12.53
N PHE A 183 10.59 8.01 12.03
CA PHE A 183 9.59 7.24 12.74
C PHE A 183 10.01 5.77 12.92
N ALA A 184 10.64 5.17 11.90
CA ALA A 184 11.24 3.84 12.03
C ALA A 184 12.24 3.79 13.19
N GLY A 185 13.15 4.78 13.28
CA GLY A 185 14.13 4.87 14.36
C GLY A 185 13.50 5.05 15.74
N LEU A 186 12.41 5.82 15.82
CA LEU A 186 11.69 6.04 17.07
C LEU A 186 10.94 4.80 17.56
N VAL A 187 10.25 4.08 16.67
CA VAL A 187 9.46 2.89 17.05
C VAL A 187 10.36 1.67 17.28
N SER A 188 11.46 1.55 16.53
CA SER A 188 12.42 0.46 16.72
C SER A 188 13.38 0.67 17.90
N GLY A 189 13.67 1.93 18.23
CA GLY A 189 14.70 2.27 19.22
C GLY A 189 16.14 2.11 18.72
N SER A 190 16.36 1.59 17.50
CA SER A 190 17.70 1.41 16.94
C SER A 190 17.74 1.43 15.41
N PHE A 191 18.77 2.08 14.84
CA PHE A 191 19.06 2.00 13.41
C PHE A 191 19.52 0.60 12.96
N SER A 192 19.99 -0.26 13.88
CA SER A 192 20.30 -1.66 13.56
C SER A 192 19.07 -2.42 13.07
N ASP A 193 17.90 -2.10 13.63
CA ASP A 193 16.66 -2.82 13.35
C ASP A 193 16.08 -2.38 12.01
N ILE A 194 16.28 -1.11 11.66
CA ILE A 194 16.04 -0.61 10.30
C ILE A 194 16.91 -1.38 9.31
N ARG A 195 18.22 -1.50 9.57
CA ARG A 195 19.12 -2.26 8.70
C ARG A 195 18.68 -3.72 8.59
N HIS A 196 18.32 -4.34 9.70
CA HIS A 196 17.80 -5.70 9.73
C HIS A 196 16.56 -5.84 8.83
N ALA A 197 15.56 -4.98 8.99
CA ALA A 197 14.35 -4.98 8.16
C ALA A 197 14.66 -4.83 6.66
N LEU A 198 15.72 -4.11 6.29
CA LEU A 198 16.13 -3.91 4.90
C LEU A 198 16.95 -5.07 4.32
N THR A 199 17.45 -5.99 5.15
CA THR A 199 18.28 -7.12 4.70
C THR A 199 17.67 -8.48 5.01
N ASP A 200 16.63 -8.53 5.83
CA ASP A 200 15.99 -9.78 6.22
C ASP A 200 15.06 -10.30 5.10
N PRO A 201 15.24 -11.54 4.63
CA PRO A 201 14.45 -12.12 3.55
C PRO A 201 12.94 -12.09 3.80
N ARG A 202 12.47 -12.20 5.05
CA ARG A 202 11.03 -12.19 5.37
C ARG A 202 10.43 -10.79 5.23
N TYR A 203 11.14 -9.77 5.68
CA TYR A 203 10.73 -8.37 5.49
C TYR A 203 10.70 -8.02 3.99
N LEU A 204 11.70 -8.45 3.23
CA LEU A 204 11.74 -8.24 1.79
C LEU A 204 10.65 -9.04 1.05
N ALA A 205 10.36 -10.27 1.47
CA ALA A 205 9.27 -11.08 0.91
C ALA A 205 7.90 -10.42 1.12
N HIS A 206 7.66 -9.89 2.33
CA HIS A 206 6.46 -9.12 2.60
C HIS A 206 6.41 -7.86 1.72
N SER A 207 7.50 -7.11 1.63
CA SER A 207 7.59 -5.93 0.78
C SER A 207 7.27 -6.23 -0.69
N VAL A 208 7.77 -7.33 -1.26
CA VAL A 208 7.43 -7.73 -2.64
C VAL A 208 5.93 -7.93 -2.83
N ARG A 209 5.23 -8.51 -1.85
CA ARG A 209 3.76 -8.68 -1.91
C ARG A 209 3.05 -7.34 -1.91
N GLU A 210 3.49 -6.39 -1.09
CA GLU A 210 2.94 -5.04 -1.06
C GLU A 210 3.18 -4.30 -2.37
N LEU A 211 4.41 -4.37 -2.90
CA LEU A 211 4.77 -3.76 -4.19
C LEU A 211 4.00 -4.38 -5.36
N ALA A 212 3.58 -5.63 -5.25
CA ALA A 212 2.72 -6.29 -6.24
C ALA A 212 1.23 -5.93 -6.06
N THR A 213 0.76 -5.75 -4.82
CA THR A 213 -0.68 -5.60 -4.52
C THR A 213 -1.15 -4.15 -4.48
N PHE A 214 -0.40 -3.23 -3.86
CA PHE A 214 -0.80 -1.82 -3.69
C PHE A 214 -1.04 -1.09 -5.02
N PRO A 215 -0.25 -1.31 -6.10
CA PRO A 215 -0.55 -0.70 -7.40
C PRO A 215 -1.89 -1.12 -8.01
N LEU A 216 -2.51 -2.20 -7.53
CA LEU A 216 -3.77 -2.71 -8.04
C LEU A 216 -4.97 -2.32 -7.18
N THR A 217 -4.76 -2.06 -5.88
CA THR A 217 -5.85 -1.70 -4.96
C THR A 217 -5.78 -0.26 -4.45
N PHE A 218 -4.61 0.21 -4.02
CA PHE A 218 -4.46 1.50 -3.33
C PHE A 218 -4.46 2.68 -4.31
N PHE A 219 -3.64 2.61 -5.36
CA PHE A 219 -3.33 3.77 -6.21
C PHE A 219 -4.38 4.09 -7.29
N PRO A 220 -5.04 3.11 -7.95
CA PRO A 220 -5.91 3.41 -9.08
C PRO A 220 -7.03 4.40 -8.75
N LEU A 221 -7.75 4.18 -7.65
CA LEU A 221 -8.96 4.95 -7.36
C LEU A 221 -8.68 6.42 -6.97
N PRO A 222 -7.74 6.74 -6.07
CA PRO A 222 -7.35 8.13 -5.80
C PRO A 222 -6.91 8.85 -7.06
N ILE A 223 -6.03 8.24 -7.87
CA ILE A 223 -5.55 8.80 -9.13
C ILE A 223 -6.72 9.05 -10.09
N ALA A 224 -7.67 8.12 -10.20
CA ALA A 224 -8.84 8.27 -11.06
C ALA A 224 -9.66 9.52 -10.70
N LEU A 225 -9.90 9.72 -9.40
CA LEU A 225 -10.66 10.86 -8.87
C LEU A 225 -9.94 12.19 -9.17
N TRP A 226 -8.61 12.20 -9.07
CA TRP A 226 -7.82 13.41 -9.29
C TRP A 226 -7.65 13.75 -10.77
N ILE A 227 -7.46 12.73 -11.62
CA ILE A 227 -7.40 12.88 -13.08
C ILE A 227 -8.75 13.33 -13.64
N ALA A 228 -9.88 12.89 -13.07
CA ALA A 228 -11.22 13.26 -13.55
C ALA A 228 -11.46 14.79 -13.55
N GLY A 229 -10.81 15.53 -12.66
CA GLY A 229 -10.92 17.00 -12.57
C GLY A 229 -9.93 17.79 -13.42
N GLN A 230 -9.09 17.15 -14.23
CA GLN A 230 -8.05 17.83 -15.01
C GLN A 230 -8.42 17.99 -16.49
N GLU A 231 -7.91 19.06 -17.12
CA GLU A 231 -7.97 19.25 -18.57
C GLU A 231 -7.13 18.22 -19.33
N ARG A 232 -7.58 17.85 -20.53
CA ARG A 232 -6.84 16.92 -21.39
C ARG A 232 -5.70 17.66 -22.05
N ARG A 233 -4.48 17.19 -21.78
CA ARG A 233 -3.25 17.68 -22.40
C ARG A 233 -2.37 16.47 -22.59
N THR A 234 -1.82 16.24 -23.76
CA THR A 234 -0.97 15.07 -24.04
C THR A 234 0.47 15.48 -24.21
N GLY A 235 1.40 14.61 -23.78
CA GLY A 235 2.82 14.80 -24.02
C GLY A 235 3.66 14.60 -22.77
N TRP A 236 4.97 14.72 -22.96
CA TRP A 236 5.99 14.67 -21.92
C TRP A 236 6.74 15.98 -21.93
N SER A 237 6.84 16.67 -20.79
CA SER A 237 7.80 17.77 -20.68
C SER A 237 9.22 17.19 -20.78
N PRO A 238 10.15 17.86 -21.49
CA PRO A 238 11.55 17.44 -21.51
C PRO A 238 12.13 17.30 -20.09
N SER A 239 11.72 18.19 -19.18
CA SER A 239 12.13 18.18 -17.77
C SER A 239 11.69 16.93 -16.97
N ALA A 240 10.68 16.18 -17.43
CA ALA A 240 10.21 14.98 -16.75
C ALA A 240 10.93 13.70 -17.21
N ARG A 241 11.49 13.69 -18.42
CA ARG A 241 12.07 12.48 -19.00
C ARG A 241 13.29 12.00 -18.24
N VAL A 242 14.27 12.88 -18.02
CA VAL A 242 15.54 12.52 -17.38
C VAL A 242 15.33 11.99 -15.96
N PRO A 243 14.59 12.69 -15.05
CA PRO A 243 14.36 12.18 -13.71
C PRO A 243 13.63 10.83 -13.68
N LEU A 244 12.63 10.63 -14.55
CA LEU A 244 11.87 9.38 -14.59
C LEU A 244 12.69 8.22 -15.16
N ILE A 245 13.60 8.48 -16.11
CA ILE A 245 14.56 7.47 -16.58
C ILE A 245 15.50 7.08 -15.43
N LEU A 246 16.04 8.06 -14.69
CA LEU A 246 16.90 7.77 -13.54
C LEU A 246 16.16 6.97 -12.45
N LEU A 247 14.92 7.35 -12.14
CA LEU A 247 14.07 6.59 -11.21
C LEU A 247 13.79 5.17 -11.72
N ALA A 248 13.55 4.98 -13.02
CA ALA A 248 13.38 3.66 -13.60
C ALA A 248 14.66 2.81 -13.50
N LEU A 249 15.82 3.40 -13.76
CA LEU A 249 17.12 2.74 -13.63
C LEU A 249 17.43 2.35 -12.17
N LEU A 250 16.95 3.11 -11.19
CA LEU A 250 17.07 2.78 -9.76
C LEU A 250 16.03 1.76 -9.30
N ALA A 251 14.82 1.79 -9.87
CA ALA A 251 13.74 0.88 -9.52
C ALA A 251 14.09 -0.58 -9.85
N VAL A 252 14.73 -0.82 -10.99
CA VAL A 252 15.09 -2.18 -11.44
C VAL A 252 15.99 -2.92 -10.44
N PRO A 253 17.19 -2.41 -10.05
CA PRO A 253 18.04 -3.10 -9.09
C PRO A 253 17.41 -3.19 -7.70
N LEU A 254 16.62 -2.19 -7.30
CA LEU A 254 15.91 -2.22 -6.01
C LEU A 254 14.84 -3.33 -5.96
N LEU A 255 14.06 -3.48 -7.02
CA LEU A 255 13.09 -4.58 -7.13
C LEU A 255 13.81 -5.93 -7.24
N ALA A 256 14.87 -6.00 -8.05
CA ALA A 256 15.67 -7.21 -8.19
C ALA A 256 16.25 -7.66 -6.85
N TYR A 257 16.77 -6.74 -6.04
CA TYR A 257 17.27 -7.03 -4.69
C TYR A 257 16.19 -7.64 -3.79
N GLN A 258 15.01 -7.02 -3.76
CA GLN A 258 13.90 -7.47 -2.91
C GLN A 258 13.29 -8.80 -3.35
N VAL A 259 13.39 -9.15 -4.64
CA VAL A 259 12.91 -10.43 -5.16
C VAL A 259 13.97 -11.52 -5.02
N TRP A 260 15.22 -11.21 -5.35
CA TRP A 260 16.31 -12.19 -5.38
C TRP A 260 16.60 -12.77 -4.01
N LEU A 261 16.72 -11.94 -2.98
CA LEU A 261 17.12 -12.41 -1.64
C LEU A 261 16.08 -13.37 -1.02
N PRO A 262 14.77 -13.08 -1.00
CA PRO A 262 13.77 -14.05 -0.56
C PRO A 262 13.74 -15.35 -1.36
N LEU A 263 13.95 -15.27 -2.68
CA LEU A 263 13.98 -16.46 -3.53
C LEU A 263 15.18 -17.37 -3.21
N THR A 264 16.32 -16.81 -2.83
CA THR A 264 17.48 -17.64 -2.42
C THR A 264 17.27 -18.41 -1.12
N VAL A 265 16.36 -17.96 -0.26
CA VAL A 265 16.03 -18.61 1.02
C VAL A 265 14.79 -19.51 0.91
N GLY A 266 14.02 -19.38 -0.17
CA GLY A 266 12.78 -20.12 -0.36
C GLY A 266 11.58 -19.38 0.25
N VAL A 267 10.82 -18.66 -0.57
CA VAL A 267 9.64 -17.87 -0.14
C VAL A 267 8.61 -18.73 0.61
N GLY A 268 8.51 -20.00 0.23
CA GLY A 268 7.63 -20.98 0.88
C GLY A 268 8.06 -21.43 2.27
N GLU A 269 9.35 -21.28 2.61
CA GLU A 269 9.90 -21.53 3.95
C GLU A 269 9.77 -20.28 4.85
N LEU A 270 9.69 -19.10 4.23
CA LEU A 270 9.47 -17.81 4.91
C LEU A 270 7.99 -17.60 5.27
N ALA A 271 7.08 -18.14 4.45
CA ALA A 271 5.65 -18.17 4.74
C ALA A 271 5.33 -19.27 5.76
N GLN A 272 4.35 -19.03 6.62
CA GLN A 272 3.88 -20.07 7.53
C GLN A 272 3.21 -21.19 6.74
N GLN A 273 3.31 -22.43 7.23
CA GLN A 273 2.65 -23.60 6.65
C GLN A 273 1.38 -23.89 7.45
N PRO A 274 0.23 -23.34 7.01
CA PRO A 274 -1.02 -23.57 7.72
C PRO A 274 -1.47 -25.02 7.54
N GLY A 275 -2.21 -25.56 8.52
CA GLY A 275 -2.66 -26.96 8.51
C GLY A 275 -3.58 -27.34 7.34
N PHE A 276 -4.13 -26.36 6.61
CA PHE A 276 -4.92 -26.61 5.39
C PHE A 276 -4.07 -26.84 4.14
N SER A 277 -2.76 -26.59 4.21
CA SER A 277 -1.84 -26.76 3.08
C SER A 277 -0.95 -27.98 3.30
N SER A 278 -0.83 -28.84 2.29
CA SER A 278 0.06 -30.02 2.32
C SER A 278 1.54 -29.69 2.06
N GLY A 279 1.88 -28.40 2.01
CA GLY A 279 3.22 -27.89 1.70
C GLY A 279 3.25 -26.36 1.67
N PRO A 280 4.32 -25.75 1.13
CA PRO A 280 4.41 -24.30 1.03
C PRO A 280 3.29 -23.69 0.18
N LEU A 281 2.75 -22.55 0.62
CA LEU A 281 1.74 -21.83 -0.14
C LEU A 281 2.33 -21.25 -1.43
N PRO A 282 1.67 -21.40 -2.58
CA PRO A 282 2.19 -20.85 -3.83
C PRO A 282 2.07 -19.32 -3.83
N ILE A 283 2.97 -18.63 -4.53
CA ILE A 283 3.00 -17.15 -4.59
C ILE A 283 1.63 -16.54 -4.98
N PRO A 284 0.89 -17.05 -5.99
CA PRO A 284 -0.43 -16.52 -6.32
C PRO A 284 -1.43 -16.62 -5.16
N TYR A 285 -1.32 -17.64 -4.30
CA TYR A 285 -2.14 -17.75 -3.09
C TYR A 285 -1.80 -16.65 -2.09
N LEU A 286 -0.52 -16.46 -1.81
CA LEU A 286 -0.05 -15.42 -0.89
C LEU A 286 -0.52 -14.04 -1.35
N LEU A 287 -0.42 -13.75 -2.65
CA LEU A 287 -0.92 -12.49 -3.22
C LEU A 287 -2.45 -12.37 -3.14
N ALA A 288 -3.17 -13.44 -3.48
CA ALA A 288 -4.63 -13.44 -3.48
C ALA A 288 -5.21 -13.17 -2.08
N ALA A 289 -4.67 -13.83 -1.05
CA ALA A 289 -5.08 -13.61 0.34
C ALA A 289 -4.71 -12.20 0.84
N HIS A 290 -3.53 -11.70 0.45
CA HIS A 290 -3.03 -10.38 0.85
C HIS A 290 -3.91 -9.22 0.38
N TYR A 291 -4.61 -9.34 -0.76
CA TYR A 291 -5.57 -8.30 -1.16
C TYR A 291 -6.69 -8.13 -0.14
N PHE A 292 -7.23 -9.24 0.39
CA PHE A 292 -8.29 -9.22 1.38
C PHE A 292 -7.80 -8.69 2.73
N GLU A 293 -6.61 -9.12 3.15
CA GLU A 293 -5.94 -8.62 4.37
C GLU A 293 -5.86 -7.09 4.41
N HIS A 294 -5.59 -6.46 3.26
CA HIS A 294 -5.46 -5.02 3.12
C HIS A 294 -6.73 -4.30 2.56
N LEU A 295 -7.92 -4.90 2.70
CA LEU A 295 -9.16 -4.21 2.27
C LEU A 295 -9.42 -2.94 3.09
N LEU A 296 -9.33 -3.01 4.42
CA LEU A 296 -9.54 -1.85 5.30
C LEU A 296 -8.50 -0.76 5.03
N ASP A 297 -7.24 -1.16 4.83
CA ASP A 297 -6.15 -0.27 4.42
C ASP A 297 -6.48 0.47 3.13
N THR A 298 -6.99 -0.24 2.12
CA THR A 298 -7.37 0.35 0.83
C THR A 298 -8.43 1.43 1.03
N ILE A 299 -9.48 1.15 1.81
CA ILE A 299 -10.57 2.11 2.09
C ILE A 299 -10.02 3.35 2.79
N PHE A 300 -9.27 3.18 3.88
CA PHE A 300 -8.64 4.30 4.60
C PHE A 300 -7.70 5.10 3.71
N TYR A 301 -6.87 4.41 2.92
CA TYR A 301 -5.92 5.00 1.99
C TYR A 301 -6.63 5.93 0.99
N ILE A 302 -7.74 5.48 0.40
CA ILE A 302 -8.54 6.31 -0.50
C ILE A 302 -9.07 7.56 0.21
N ILE A 303 -9.60 7.42 1.43
CA ILE A 303 -10.14 8.53 2.22
C ILE A 303 -9.04 9.55 2.52
N ILE A 304 -7.89 9.11 3.04
CA ILE A 304 -6.80 10.01 3.45
C ILE A 304 -6.11 10.67 2.25
N CYS A 305 -5.93 9.97 1.13
CA CYS A 305 -5.46 10.55 -0.12
C CYS A 305 -6.36 11.72 -0.56
N ASN A 306 -7.67 11.56 -0.48
CA ASN A 306 -8.62 12.62 -0.82
C ASN A 306 -8.63 13.76 0.19
N ALA A 307 -8.37 13.48 1.48
CA ALA A 307 -8.16 14.51 2.49
C ALA A 307 -6.94 15.39 2.15
N ILE A 308 -5.82 14.79 1.75
CA ILE A 308 -4.56 15.47 1.43
C ILE A 308 -4.65 16.26 0.12
N LEU A 309 -5.19 15.67 -0.95
CA LEU A 309 -5.16 16.30 -2.27
C LEU A 309 -6.32 17.28 -2.52
N SER A 310 -7.51 17.02 -1.96
CA SER A 310 -8.71 17.87 -2.19
C SER A 310 -8.78 19.11 -1.29
N GLY A 311 -7.64 19.54 -0.72
CA GLY A 311 -7.53 20.75 0.07
C GLY A 311 -7.88 22.02 -0.71
N ARG A 312 -8.23 23.09 0.02
CA ARG A 312 -8.58 24.42 -0.54
C ARG A 312 -7.54 24.83 -1.60
N GLY A 313 -7.91 24.77 -2.88
CA GLY A 313 -6.99 25.02 -3.99
C GLY A 313 -7.45 24.41 -5.32
N MET A 314 -8.17 23.29 -5.30
CA MET A 314 -8.88 22.79 -6.48
C MET A 314 -10.30 23.37 -6.50
N LYS A 315 -10.46 24.62 -6.95
CA LYS A 315 -11.77 25.05 -7.45
C LYS A 315 -12.04 24.20 -8.70
N ARG A 316 -13.11 23.40 -8.66
CA ARG A 316 -13.65 22.73 -9.85
C ARG A 316 -14.24 23.76 -10.78
#